data_AF-A0ABD4Z3G3-F1
#
_entry.id   AF-A0ABD4Z3G3-F1
#
_cell.length_a   1.000
_cell.length_b   1.000
_cell.length_c   1.000
_cell.angle_alpha   90.00
_cell.angle_beta   90.00
_cell.angle_gamma   90.00
#
_symmetry.space_group_name_H-M   'P 1'
#
loop_
_entity.id
_entity.type
_entity.pdbx_description
1 polymer ?
#
loop_
_entity_poly.entity_id
_entity_poly.type
_entity_poly.pdbx_seq_one_letter_code
_entity_poly.pdbx_strand_id
1 'polypeptide(L)' 'WRQWKAVTSSRNVDLEDETSILDAAMDLAEGMSLPLSVVWAAIRNWVDQGLG' A
#
# COMPACT_ATOMS: atom_id res chain seq x y z
N TRP A 1 -5.24 -0.15 6.93
CA TRP A 1 -5.19 -1.61 6.98
C TRP A 1 -6.23 -2.27 6.07
N ARG A 2 -7.55 -2.14 6.33
CA ARG A 2 -8.58 -2.82 5.51
C ARG A 2 -8.54 -2.48 4.01
N GLN A 3 -8.36 -1.20 3.67
CA GLN A 3 -8.27 -0.79 2.25
C GLN A 3 -6.98 -1.29 1.59
N TRP A 4 -5.83 -1.23 2.27
CA TRP A 4 -4.58 -1.84 1.80
C TRP A 4 -4.75 -3.32 1.48
N LYS A 5 -5.31 -4.09 2.42
CA LYS A 5 -5.62 -5.52 2.21
C LYS A 5 -6.53 -5.76 0.99
N ALA A 6 -7.49 -4.87 0.76
CA ALA A 6 -8.35 -4.97 -0.43
C ALA A 6 -7.56 -4.68 -1.72
N VAL A 7 -6.65 -3.70 -1.70
CA VAL A 7 -5.78 -3.35 -2.84
C VAL A 7 -4.86 -4.52 -3.17
N THR A 8 -4.15 -5.09 -2.20
CA THR A 8 -3.24 -6.24 -2.41
C THR A 8 -3.96 -7.54 -2.79
N SER A 9 -5.23 -7.70 -2.40
CA SER A 9 -6.04 -8.87 -2.79
C SER A 9 -6.66 -8.72 -4.18
N SER A 10 -6.92 -7.49 -4.63
CA SER A 10 -7.58 -7.20 -5.92
C SER A 10 -6.59 -6.89 -7.04
N ARG A 11 -5.43 -6.35 -6.69
CA ARG A 11 -4.31 -6.10 -7.58
C ARG A 11 -3.21 -7.05 -7.19
N ASN A 12 -2.55 -7.65 -8.17
CA ASN A 12 -1.38 -8.51 -7.95
C ASN A 12 -0.17 -7.64 -7.58
N VAL A 13 -0.23 -6.98 -6.42
CA VAL A 13 0.84 -6.14 -5.88
C VAL A 13 1.95 -7.06 -5.45
N ASP A 14 3.11 -6.91 -6.06
CA ASP A 14 4.30 -7.64 -5.67
C ASP A 14 4.91 -6.94 -4.45
N LEU A 15 4.86 -7.59 -3.30
CA LEU A 15 5.37 -7.03 -2.04
C LEU A 15 6.91 -7.07 -1.95
N GLU A 16 7.58 -7.73 -2.90
CA GLU A 16 9.04 -7.70 -3.01
C GLU A 16 9.51 -6.59 -3.98
N ASP A 17 8.61 -6.05 -4.81
CA ASP A 17 8.87 -4.91 -5.69
C ASP A 17 8.39 -3.60 -5.06
N GLU A 18 9.34 -2.79 -4.62
CA GLU A 18 9.07 -1.48 -4.03
C GLU A 18 8.30 -0.54 -4.98
N THR A 19 8.49 -0.68 -6.30
CA THR A 19 7.75 0.11 -7.30
C THR A 19 6.29 -0.30 -7.34
N SER A 20 6.00 -1.61 -7.27
CA SER A 20 4.63 -2.15 -7.21
C SER A 20 3.90 -1.67 -5.96
N ILE A 21 4.58 -1.68 -4.79
CA ILE A 21 4.02 -1.17 -3.55
C ILE A 21 3.76 0.34 -3.64
N LEU A 22 4.69 1.10 -4.24
CA LEU A 22 4.55 2.56 -4.37
C LEU A 22 3.37 2.94 -5.25
N ASP A 23 3.19 2.25 -6.39
CA ASP A 23 2.05 2.46 -7.29
C ASP A 23 0.72 2.21 -6.56
N ALA A 24 0.62 1.10 -5.82
CA ALA A 24 -0.54 0.80 -4.99
C ALA A 24 -0.75 1.84 -3.87
N ALA A 25 0.32 2.38 -3.29
CA ALA A 25 0.25 3.42 -2.25
C ALA A 25 -0.22 4.76 -2.79
N MET A 26 0.16 5.14 -4.01
CA MET A 26 -0.29 6.35 -4.69
C MET A 26 -1.79 6.33 -4.92
N ASP A 27 -2.31 5.25 -5.50
CA ASP A 27 -3.73 5.09 -5.74
C ASP A 27 -4.54 5.07 -4.43
N LEU A 28 -4.00 4.42 -3.40
CA LEU A 28 -4.63 4.40 -2.09
C LEU A 28 -4.64 5.80 -1.43
N ALA A 29 -3.55 6.56 -1.56
CA ALA A 29 -3.47 7.92 -1.04
C ALA A 29 -4.45 8.87 -1.74
N GLU A 30 -4.57 8.77 -3.06
CA GLU A 30 -5.57 9.51 -3.84
C GLU A 30 -6.99 9.16 -3.40
N GLY A 31 -7.32 7.86 -3.35
CA GLY A 31 -8.65 7.39 -2.96
C GLY A 31 -9.05 7.72 -1.52
N MET A 32 -8.07 7.91 -0.63
CA MET A 32 -8.28 8.32 0.76
C MET A 32 -8.15 9.83 0.98
N SER A 33 -7.74 10.61 -0.03
CA SER A 33 -7.40 12.03 0.09
C SER A 33 -6.38 12.31 1.21
N LEU A 34 -5.38 11.44 1.35
CA LEU A 34 -4.31 11.56 2.33
C LEU A 34 -2.97 11.85 1.64
N PRO A 35 -2.01 12.48 2.35
CA PRO A 35 -0.65 12.62 1.82
C PRO A 35 -0.01 11.25 1.60
N LEU A 36 0.63 11.06 0.44
CA LEU A 36 1.33 9.81 0.09
C LEU A 36 2.34 9.41 1.16
N SER A 37 3.08 10.35 1.73
CA SER A 37 4.06 10.06 2.79
C SER A 37 3.46 9.37 4.02
N VAL A 38 2.22 9.73 4.38
CA VAL A 38 1.49 9.13 5.52
C VAL A 38 1.05 7.71 5.17
N VAL A 39 0.49 7.52 3.98
CA VAL A 39 0.03 6.21 3.50
C VAL A 39 1.20 5.26 3.30
N TRP A 40 2.29 5.77 2.73
CA TRP A 40 3.53 5.03 2.50
C TRP A 40 4.15 4.54 3.82
N ALA A 41 4.28 5.40 4.82
CA ALA A 41 4.80 5.00 6.13
C ALA A 41 3.96 3.90 6.78
N ALA A 42 2.63 3.96 6.64
CA ALA A 42 1.72 2.94 7.16
C ALA A 42 1.85 1.60 6.39
N ILE A 43 1.93 1.65 5.06
CA ILE A 43 2.11 0.46 4.22
C ILE A 43 3.44 -0.21 4.50
N ARG A 44 4.55 0.55 4.57
CA ARG A 44 5.87 0.00 4.90
C ARG A 44 5.87 -0.73 6.24
N ASN A 45 5.25 -0.14 7.26
CA ASN A 45 5.11 -0.79 8.56
C ASN A 45 4.31 -2.11 8.46
N TRP A 46 3.28 -2.19 7.62
CA TRP A 46 2.54 -3.43 7.39
C TRP A 46 3.38 -4.46 6.59
N VAL A 47 4.02 -4.06 5.51
CA VAL A 47 4.88 -4.97 4.72
C VAL A 47 6.01 -5.54 5.58
N ASP A 48 6.64 -4.73 6.42
CA ASP A 48 7.69 -5.17 7.36
C ASP A 48 7.16 -6.18 8.41
N GLN A 49 5.84 -6.18 8.69
CA GLN A 49 5.16 -7.16 9.54
C GLN A 49 4.69 -8.41 8.78
N GLY A 50 4.97 -8.52 7.47
CA GLY A 50 4.46 -9.59 6.60
C GLY A 50 2.97 -9.46 6.28
N LEU A 51 2.43 -8.24 6.40
CA LEU A 51 1.02 -7.94 6.25
C LEU A 51 0.72 -7.40 4.84
N GLY A 52 0.38 -8.34 3.95
CA GLY A 52 -0.14 -8.13 2.59
C GLY A 52 -1.65 -8.12 2.53
#